data_AF-A0A6N3QEB1-F1
#
_entry.id   AF-A0A6N3QEB1-F1
#
_cell.length_a   1.000
_cell.length_b   1.000
_cell.length_c   1.000
_cell.angle_alpha   90.00
_cell.angle_beta   90.00
_cell.angle_gamma   90.00
#
_symmetry.space_group_name_H-M   'P 1'
#
loop_
_entity.id
_entity.type
_entity.pdbx_description
1 polymer ?
#
loop_
_entity_poly.entity_id
_entity_poly.type
_entity_poly.pdbx_seq_one_letter_code
_entity_poly.pdbx_strand_id
1 'polypeptide(L)'
;MPAINIALVNEQVMLWANFDAPSDVKLQSSAYNILNLMLMNFSYSINELVELHRSDEYLQLRVVIKDDYVHDGIVFAEILHEFYQRMEILNEVL
;
A
#
# COMPACT_ATOMS: atom_id res chain seq x y z
N MET A 1 -12.76 -2.67 4.47
CA MET A 1 -11.42 -2.20 4.14
C MET A 1 -10.94 -1.21 5.19
N PRO A 2 -9.64 -1.21 5.52
CA PRO A 2 -9.05 -0.23 6.42
C PRO A 2 -9.09 1.20 5.84
N ALA A 3 -8.87 2.20 6.70
CA ALA A 3 -8.71 3.58 6.25
C ALA A 3 -7.37 3.80 5.55
N ILE A 4 -7.35 4.69 4.54
CA ILE A 4 -6.12 5.25 3.98
C ILE A 4 -5.66 6.38 4.90
N ASN A 5 -4.46 6.24 5.44
CA ASN A 5 -3.79 7.28 6.22
C ASN A 5 -2.79 8.00 5.31
N ILE A 6 -2.68 9.32 5.49
CA ILE A 6 -1.83 10.20 4.70
C ILE A 6 -1.11 11.14 5.66
N ALA A 7 0.22 11.20 5.58
CA ALA A 7 1.00 12.14 6.37
C ALA A 7 2.27 12.57 5.67
N LEU A 8 2.81 13.71 6.10
CA LEU A 8 4.15 14.14 5.77
C LEU A 8 5.14 13.53 6.78
N VAL A 9 6.06 12.70 6.30
CA VAL A 9 7.09 12.04 7.12
C VAL A 9 8.44 12.38 6.53
N ASN A 10 9.27 13.13 7.28
CA ASN A 10 10.56 13.62 6.80
C ASN A 10 10.46 14.31 5.42
N GLU A 11 9.50 15.24 5.28
CA GLU A 11 9.23 16.00 4.04
C GLU A 11 8.70 15.17 2.86
N GLN A 12 8.40 13.89 3.04
CA GLN A 12 7.81 13.04 1.99
C GLN A 12 6.38 12.63 2.34
N VAL A 13 5.51 12.62 1.34
CA VAL A 13 4.13 12.16 1.52
C VAL A 13 4.11 10.64 1.56
N MET A 14 3.58 10.09 2.65
CA MET A 14 3.41 8.65 2.85
C MET A 14 1.93 8.31 2.91
N LEU A 15 1.55 7.25 2.19
CA LEU A 15 0.23 6.62 2.26
C LEU A 15 0.38 5.26 2.95
N TRP A 16 -0.53 4.92 3.85
CA TRP A 16 -0.58 3.57 4.41
C TRP A 16 -1.97 3.13 4.86
N ALA A 17 -2.18 1.82 4.89
CA ALA A 17 -3.39 1.18 5.40
C ALA A 17 -3.01 -0.05 6.25
N ASN A 18 -3.68 -0.21 7.39
CA ASN A 18 -3.43 -1.29 8.36
C ASN A 18 -4.50 -2.38 8.21
N PHE A 19 -4.12 -3.55 7.73
CA PHE A 19 -4.99 -4.73 7.66
C PHE A 19 -4.76 -5.60 8.88
N ASP A 20 -5.81 -6.20 9.44
CA ASP A 20 -5.64 -7.20 10.49
C ASP A 20 -4.70 -8.31 9.99
N ALA A 21 -3.68 -8.64 10.78
CA ALA A 21 -2.70 -9.62 10.33
C ALA A 21 -3.37 -11.01 10.16
N PRO A 22 -3.16 -11.69 9.03
CA PRO A 22 -3.74 -13.01 8.81
C PRO A 22 -3.09 -14.03 9.74
N SER A 23 -3.82 -15.10 10.05
CA SER A 23 -3.22 -16.29 10.65
C SER A 23 -2.23 -16.95 9.70
N ASP A 24 -1.27 -17.72 10.22
CA ASP A 24 -0.28 -18.43 9.41
C ASP A 24 -0.93 -19.35 8.36
N VAL A 25 -2.07 -19.98 8.71
CA VAL A 25 -2.82 -20.86 7.80
C VAL A 25 -3.41 -20.06 6.64
N LYS A 26 -4.00 -18.89 6.91
CA LYS A 26 -4.54 -18.01 5.88
C LYS A 26 -3.44 -17.45 4.99
N LEU A 27 -2.30 -17.08 5.58
CA LEU A 27 -1.14 -16.60 4.84
C LEU A 27 -0.60 -17.67 3.88
N GLN A 28 -0.53 -18.94 4.29
CA GLN A 28 -0.12 -20.05 3.42
C GLN A 28 -1.00 -20.17 2.16
N SER A 29 -2.32 -19.98 2.30
CA SER A 29 -3.24 -20.03 1.16
C SER A 29 -3.21 -18.80 0.26
N SER A 30 -2.79 -17.65 0.79
CA SER A 30 -2.86 -16.35 0.08
C SER A 30 -1.49 -15.81 -0.35
N ALA A 31 -0.38 -16.43 0.08
CA ALA A 31 0.97 -15.94 -0.12
C ALA A 31 1.32 -15.66 -1.58
N TYR A 32 0.90 -16.54 -2.51
CA TYR A 32 1.16 -16.33 -3.94
C TYR A 32 0.51 -15.05 -4.47
N ASN A 33 -0.75 -14.79 -4.10
CA ASN A 33 -1.47 -13.59 -4.55
C ASN A 33 -0.88 -12.33 -3.91
N ILE A 34 -0.52 -12.40 -2.62
CA ILE A 34 0.13 -11.29 -1.91
C ILE A 34 1.49 -10.98 -2.55
N LEU A 35 2.30 -12.00 -2.87
CA LEU A 35 3.59 -11.81 -3.54
C LEU A 35 3.42 -11.16 -4.91
N ASN A 36 2.46 -11.62 -5.72
CA ASN A 36 2.19 -11.00 -7.02
C ASN A 36 1.78 -9.53 -6.88
N LEU A 37 0.95 -9.19 -5.90
CA LEU A 37 0.58 -7.81 -5.61
C LEU A 37 1.80 -6.95 -5.28
N MET A 38 2.72 -7.48 -4.45
CA MET A 38 3.90 -6.72 -4.03
C MET A 38 4.95 -6.53 -5.13
N LEU A 39 4.92 -7.37 -6.17
CA LEU A 39 5.80 -7.26 -7.34
C LEU A 39 5.24 -6.34 -8.43
N MET A 40 4.00 -5.84 -8.29
CA MET A 40 3.44 -4.88 -9.22
C MET A 40 4.08 -3.51 -9.02
N ASN A 41 4.79 -3.04 -10.05
CA ASN A 41 5.38 -1.69 -10.07
C ASN A 41 4.33 -0.61 -9.74
N PHE A 42 4.78 0.43 -9.04
CA PHE A 42 4.00 1.60 -8.67
C PHE A 42 4.82 2.85 -8.96
N SER A 43 4.59 3.44 -10.14
CA SER A 43 5.46 4.45 -10.76
C SER A 43 5.71 5.69 -9.88
N TYR A 44 4.74 6.03 -9.05
CA TYR A 44 4.77 7.19 -8.15
C TYR A 44 5.64 6.98 -6.91
N SER A 45 5.99 5.73 -6.60
CA SER A 45 6.80 5.39 -5.43
C SER A 45 8.27 5.77 -5.65
N ILE A 46 8.94 6.20 -4.57
CA ILE A 46 10.39 6.46 -4.55
C ILE A 46 11.23 5.23 -4.93
N ASN A 47 10.72 4.01 -4.69
CA ASN A 47 11.39 2.74 -5.01
C ASN A 47 10.64 1.91 -6.05
N GLU A 48 9.69 2.54 -6.77
CA GLU A 48 8.84 1.90 -7.79
C GLU A 48 7.94 0.78 -7.27
N LEU A 49 7.78 0.63 -5.96
CA LEU A 49 6.96 -0.43 -5.35
C LEU A 49 6.03 0.13 -4.28
N VAL A 50 4.98 -0.64 -3.99
CA VAL A 50 4.28 -0.55 -2.71
C VAL A 50 4.96 -1.53 -1.76
N GLU A 51 5.08 -1.18 -0.49
CA GLU A 51 5.73 -1.98 0.53
C GLU A 51 4.71 -2.71 1.40
N LEU A 52 5.11 -3.86 1.94
CA LEU A 52 4.32 -4.65 2.88
C LEU A 52 5.15 -4.91 4.13
N HIS A 53 4.66 -4.44 5.27
CA HIS A 53 5.35 -4.53 6.54
C HIS A 53 4.47 -5.22 7.58
N ARG A 54 5.09 -5.97 8.49
CA ARG A 54 4.43 -6.32 9.75
C ARG A 54 4.53 -5.12 10.69
N SER A 55 3.41 -4.64 11.20
CA SER A 55 3.33 -3.49 12.11
C SER A 55 2.40 -3.84 13.26
N ASP A 56 2.98 -4.25 14.39
CA ASP A 56 2.26 -4.77 15.56
C ASP A 56 1.32 -5.94 15.19
N GLU A 57 0.00 -5.76 15.40
CA GLU A 57 -1.05 -6.72 15.06
C GLU A 57 -1.56 -6.62 13.62
N TYR A 58 -0.94 -5.75 12.81
CA TYR A 58 -1.35 -5.47 11.44
C TYR A 58 -0.33 -5.92 10.40
N LEU A 59 -0.87 -6.21 9.22
CA LEU A 59 -0.13 -6.22 7.96
C LEU A 59 -0.36 -4.85 7.29
N GLN A 60 0.67 -4.03 7.22
CA GLN A 60 0.58 -2.65 6.72
C GLN A 60 1.04 -2.58 5.28
N LEU A 61 0.16 -2.08 4.40
CA LEU A 61 0.50 -1.66 3.05
C LEU A 61 0.94 -0.19 3.09
N ARG A 62 2.11 0.13 2.53
CA ARG A 62 2.72 1.46 2.63
C ARG A 62 3.36 1.89 1.31
N VAL A 63 3.28 3.17 0.98
CA VAL A 63 4.05 3.75 -0.12
C VAL A 63 4.49 5.17 0.22
N VAL A 64 5.68 5.55 -0.25
CA VAL A 64 6.20 6.92 -0.16
C VAL A 64 6.27 7.51 -1.56
N ILE A 65 5.61 8.66 -1.75
CA ILE A 65 5.40 9.28 -3.06
C ILE A 65 6.57 10.22 -3.39
N LYS A 66 7.08 10.15 -4.62
CA LYS A 66 8.07 11.12 -5.14
C LYS A 66 7.48 12.53 -5.11
N ASP A 67 8.30 13.53 -4.78
CA ASP A 67 7.87 14.92 -4.65
C ASP A 67 7.22 15.47 -5.94
N ASP A 68 7.62 14.96 -7.11
CA ASP A 68 7.07 15.37 -8.41
C ASP A 68 5.54 15.24 -8.53
N TYR A 69 4.91 14.40 -7.70
CA TYR A 69 3.50 14.04 -7.84
C TYR A 69 2.58 14.55 -6.73
N VAL A 70 3.10 15.29 -5.74
CA VAL A 70 2.32 15.74 -4.57
C VAL A 70 1.82 17.18 -4.69
N HIS A 71 2.15 17.87 -5.78
CA HIS A 71 1.81 19.28 -6.01
C HIS A 71 0.60 19.49 -6.92
N ASP A 72 0.10 18.43 -7.56
CA ASP A 72 -1.09 18.45 -8.43
C ASP A 72 -2.15 17.47 -7.91
N GLY A 73 -3.31 18.01 -7.50
CA GLY A 73 -4.41 17.22 -6.96
C GLY A 73 -5.03 16.24 -7.95
N ILE A 74 -4.95 16.50 -9.27
CA ILE A 74 -5.44 15.58 -10.29
C ILE A 74 -4.52 14.37 -10.39
N VAL A 75 -3.21 14.60 -10.39
CA VAL A 75 -2.21 13.53 -10.36
C VAL A 75 -2.34 12.73 -9.06
N PHE A 76 -2.49 13.41 -7.93
CA PHE A 76 -2.63 12.76 -6.63
C PHE A 76 -3.92 11.96 -6.51
N ALA A 77 -5.00 12.33 -7.20
CA ALA A 77 -6.23 11.54 -7.26
C ALA A 77 -5.99 10.16 -7.90
N GLU A 78 -5.15 10.08 -8.95
CA GLU A 78 -4.77 8.80 -9.56
C GLU A 78 -3.93 7.95 -8.60
N ILE A 79 -3.02 8.56 -7.85
CA ILE A 79 -2.23 7.87 -6.82
C ILE A 79 -3.14 7.24 -5.76
N LEU A 80 -4.12 8.00 -5.26
CA LEU A 80 -5.09 7.49 -4.30
C LEU A 80 -5.95 6.38 -4.90
N HIS A 81 -6.33 6.49 -6.18
CA HIS A 81 -7.09 5.47 -6.89
C HIS A 81 -6.29 4.16 -7.03
N GLU A 82 -5.06 4.22 -7.54
CA GLU A 82 -4.22 3.04 -7.67
C GLU A 82 -3.88 2.42 -6.30
N PHE A 83 -3.57 3.24 -5.29
CA PHE A 83 -3.33 2.74 -3.94
C PHE A 83 -4.56 2.03 -3.37
N TYR A 84 -5.75 2.59 -3.57
CA TYR A 84 -7.02 1.96 -3.20
C TYR A 84 -7.24 0.63 -3.92
N GLN A 85 -6.94 0.53 -5.23
CA GLN A 85 -7.01 -0.75 -5.95
C GLN A 85 -6.06 -1.81 -5.36
N ARG A 86 -4.84 -1.43 -4.95
CA ARG A 86 -3.94 -2.37 -4.25
C ARG A 86 -4.54 -2.83 -2.92
N MET A 87 -5.22 -1.94 -2.20
CA MET A 87 -5.93 -2.30 -0.97
C MET A 87 -7.09 -3.26 -1.23
N GLU A 88 -7.85 -3.09 -2.31
CA GLU A 88 -8.93 -4.02 -2.69
C GLU A 88 -8.40 -5.42 -2.96
N ILE A 89 -7.33 -5.53 -3.78
CA ILE A 89 -6.69 -6.81 -4.09
C ILE A 89 -6.20 -7.51 -2.82
N LEU A 90 -5.57 -6.76 -1.91
CA LEU A 90 -5.11 -7.32 -0.64
C LEU A 90 -6.28 -7.75 0.26
N ASN A 91 -7.35 -6.96 0.31
CA ASN A 91 -8.53 -7.23 1.12
C ASN A 91 -9.27 -8.51 0.68
N GLU A 92 -9.26 -8.84 -0.61
CA GLU A 92 -9.90 -10.06 -1.13
C GLU A 92 -9.15 -11.35 -0.76
N VAL A 93 -7.85 -11.25 -0.51
CA VAL A 93 -7.00 -12.42 -0.24
C VAL A 93 -6.66 -12.60 1.23
N LEU A 94 -6.74 -11.54 2.04
CA LEU A 94 -6.71 -11.62 3.51
C LEU A 94 -8.01 -12.18 4.10
#